data_AF-A0A6B3GQD0-F1
#
_entry.id   AF-A0A6B3GQD0-F1
#
_cell.length_a   1.000
_cell.length_b   1.000
_cell.length_c   1.000
_cell.angle_alpha   90.00
_cell.angle_beta   90.00
_cell.angle_gamma   90.00
#
_symmetry.space_group_name_H-M   'P 1'
#
loop_
_entity.id
_entity.type
_entity.pdbx_description
1 polymer ?
#
loop_
_entity_poly.entity_id
_entity_poly.type
_entity_poly.pdbx_seq_one_letter_code
_entity_poly.pdbx_strand_id
1 'polypeptide(L)'
;DAVTVSAQANVELTTCYQGTASCASAMQAYPRGRNAVVHTRFELVQLNAADRACRTHQFAADRTITDDAHHAVGYSKLSDIPIDDACGSRSFLLRVYVKHVSGQTVKVDGVQSGVTSLTNGIAFNNFR
;
A
#
# COMPACT_ATOMS: atom_id res chain seq x y z
N ASP A 1 -24.91 -6.81 13.25
CA ASP A 1 -23.58 -6.15 13.16
C ASP A 1 -22.62 -6.93 12.29
N ALA A 2 -21.58 -6.26 11.80
CA ALA A 2 -20.52 -6.93 11.04
C ALA A 2 -19.83 -7.98 11.93
N VAL A 3 -19.46 -9.12 11.34
CA VAL A 3 -18.76 -10.22 12.03
C VAL A 3 -17.31 -10.35 11.58
N THR A 4 -17.02 -9.94 10.35
CA THR A 4 -15.67 -9.86 9.80
C THR A 4 -15.48 -8.55 9.04
N VAL A 5 -14.23 -8.18 8.81
CA VAL A 5 -13.82 -7.07 7.96
C VAL A 5 -12.91 -7.64 6.87
N SER A 6 -13.15 -7.23 5.63
CA SER A 6 -12.20 -7.46 4.53
C SER A 6 -11.58 -6.15 4.14
N ALA A 7 -10.30 -6.16 3.77
CA ALA A 7 -9.60 -4.96 3.33
C ALA A 7 -8.77 -5.25 2.08
N GLN A 8 -8.70 -4.27 1.19
CA GLN A 8 -7.95 -4.34 -0.07
C GLN A 8 -7.17 -3.05 -0.25
N ALA A 9 -6.01 -3.14 -0.88
CA ALA A 9 -5.25 -1.98 -1.31
C ALA A 9 -4.51 -2.25 -2.61
N ASN A 10 -4.36 -1.20 -3.40
CA ASN A 10 -3.44 -1.14 -4.53
C ASN A 10 -2.41 -0.04 -4.26
N VAL A 11 -1.17 -0.31 -4.65
CA VAL A 11 -0.08 0.66 -4.66
C VAL A 11 0.51 0.64 -6.04
N GLU A 12 0.46 1.78 -6.71
CA GLU A 12 1.09 1.98 -8.01
C GLU A 12 2.39 2.76 -7.84
N LEU A 13 3.44 2.24 -8.48
CA LEU A 13 4.80 2.73 -8.38
C LEU A 13 5.35 2.94 -9.79
N THR A 14 6.09 4.03 -9.98
CA THR A 14 6.76 4.31 -11.25
C THR A 14 8.25 4.56 -11.01
N THR A 15 9.11 4.01 -11.86
CA THR A 15 10.56 4.25 -11.77
C THR A 15 10.93 5.65 -12.25
N CYS A 16 11.92 6.25 -11.59
CA CYS A 16 12.37 7.62 -11.76
C CYS A 16 13.82 7.67 -12.26
N TYR A 17 14.08 7.19 -13.47
CA TYR A 17 15.43 7.31 -14.07
C TYR A 17 15.52 8.54 -14.98
N GLN A 18 16.75 9.00 -15.23
CA GLN A 18 17.03 10.16 -16.07
C GLN A 18 16.41 10.01 -17.47
N GLY A 19 15.73 11.06 -17.94
CA GLY A 19 15.05 11.07 -19.24
C GLY A 19 13.55 10.75 -19.18
N THR A 20 13.02 10.40 -18.01
CA THR A 20 11.57 10.27 -17.78
C THR A 20 11.01 11.55 -17.15
N ALA A 21 9.81 11.96 -17.56
CA ALA A 21 9.08 13.09 -16.95
C ALA A 21 8.32 12.69 -15.67
N SER A 22 8.52 11.45 -15.21
CA SER A 22 7.69 10.82 -14.19
C SER A 22 7.88 11.39 -12.79
N CYS A 23 9.04 11.97 -12.49
CA CYS A 23 9.43 12.35 -11.13
C CYS A 23 9.98 13.78 -11.05
N ALA A 24 9.88 14.39 -9.86
CA ALA A 24 10.27 15.78 -9.68
C ALA A 24 11.77 15.99 -9.93
N SER A 25 12.13 17.14 -10.52
CA SER A 25 13.52 17.51 -10.82
C SER A 25 14.42 17.63 -9.58
N ALA A 26 13.81 17.81 -8.39
CA ALA A 26 14.51 17.86 -7.11
C ALA A 26 14.89 16.48 -6.53
N MET A 27 14.44 15.38 -7.15
CA MET A 27 14.81 14.03 -6.72
C MET A 27 16.18 13.67 -7.29
N GLN A 28 16.93 12.82 -6.57
CA GLN A 28 18.19 12.26 -7.09
C GLN A 28 17.90 11.49 -8.38
N ALA A 29 18.38 12.03 -9.50
CA ALA A 29 18.27 11.39 -10.80
C ALA A 29 19.41 10.38 -10.94
N TYR A 30 19.05 9.11 -11.14
CA TYR A 30 20.02 8.06 -11.42
C TYR A 30 19.98 7.71 -12.92
N PRO A 31 21.13 7.37 -13.54
CA PRO A 31 21.14 6.78 -14.86
C PRO A 31 20.32 5.48 -14.87
N ARG A 32 19.75 5.14 -16.03
CA ARG A 32 19.07 3.86 -16.25
C ARG A 32 20.03 2.70 -15.97
N GLY A 33 19.54 1.58 -15.40
CA GLY A 33 20.35 0.34 -15.35
C GLY A 33 20.16 -0.63 -14.18
N ARG A 34 19.29 -0.37 -13.19
CA ARG A 34 19.03 -1.36 -12.11
C ARG A 34 17.57 -1.34 -11.68
N ASN A 35 16.87 -2.47 -11.84
CA ASN A 35 15.50 -2.66 -11.36
C ASN A 35 15.35 -2.16 -9.91
N ALA A 36 14.27 -1.43 -9.64
CA ALA A 36 13.95 -1.02 -8.29
C ALA A 36 13.39 -2.22 -7.51
N VAL A 37 13.80 -2.36 -6.25
CA VAL A 37 13.19 -3.33 -5.33
C VAL A 37 12.48 -2.54 -4.24
N VAL A 38 11.19 -2.83 -4.07
CA VAL A 38 10.33 -2.16 -3.10
C VAL A 38 9.63 -3.21 -2.25
N HIS A 39 9.68 -3.03 -0.94
CA HIS A 39 8.89 -3.80 0.01
C HIS A 39 7.59 -3.06 0.30
N THR A 40 6.46 -3.76 0.22
CA THR A 40 5.15 -3.22 0.56
C THR A 40 4.53 -4.03 1.69
N ARG A 41 3.87 -3.36 2.63
CA ARG A 41 3.13 -4.01 3.72
C ARG A 41 1.80 -3.32 3.95
N PHE A 42 0.72 -4.09 3.87
CA PHE A 42 -0.65 -3.67 4.10
C PHE A 42 -1.13 -4.23 5.43
N GLU A 43 -1.72 -3.38 6.27
CA GLU A 43 -2.19 -3.76 7.59
C GLU A 43 -3.61 -3.29 7.85
N LEU A 44 -4.39 -4.15 8.49
CA LEU A 44 -5.65 -3.82 9.15
C LEU A 44 -5.46 -3.99 10.65
N VAL A 45 -5.59 -2.90 11.39
CA VAL A 45 -5.38 -2.86 12.84
C VAL A 45 -6.69 -2.57 13.54
N GLN A 46 -7.23 -3.51 14.32
CA GLN A 46 -8.32 -3.25 15.23
C GLN A 46 -7.77 -2.52 16.46
N LEU A 47 -8.40 -1.40 16.82
CA LEU A 47 -8.04 -0.60 17.98
C LEU A 47 -8.82 -1.05 19.20
N ASN A 48 -8.28 -0.82 20.40
CA ASN A 48 -9.03 -0.94 21.64
C ASN A 48 -9.76 0.37 22.00
N ALA A 49 -10.48 0.38 23.12
CA ALA A 49 -11.21 1.56 23.62
C ALA A 49 -10.32 2.78 23.97
N ALA A 50 -9.00 2.63 23.98
CA ALA A 50 -8.03 3.71 24.20
C ALA A 50 -7.27 4.09 22.90
N ASP A 51 -7.82 3.73 21.73
CA ASP A 51 -7.26 3.98 20.39
C ASP A 51 -5.85 3.40 20.18
N ARG A 52 -5.48 2.35 20.92
CA ARG A 52 -4.21 1.62 20.74
C ARG A 52 -4.44 0.36 19.91
N ALA A 53 -3.41 -0.07 19.19
CA ALA A 53 -3.45 -1.34 18.47
C ALA A 53 -3.78 -2.50 19.43
N CYS A 54 -4.83 -3.25 19.10
CA CYS A 54 -5.26 -4.45 19.83
C CYS A 54 -4.95 -5.72 19.05
N ARG A 55 -5.39 -5.78 17.78
CA ARG A 55 -5.11 -6.87 16.84
C ARG A 55 -4.63 -6.30 15.52
N THR A 56 -3.62 -6.93 14.93
CA THR A 56 -3.06 -6.53 13.63
C THR A 56 -3.04 -7.72 12.70
N HIS A 57 -3.65 -7.55 11.53
CA HIS A 57 -3.52 -8.48 10.40
C HIS A 57 -2.75 -7.79 9.29
N GLN A 58 -1.85 -8.52 8.63
CA GLN A 58 -0.97 -7.93 7.63
C GLN A 58 -0.76 -8.83 6.41
N PHE A 59 -0.49 -8.19 5.28
CA PHE A 59 -0.01 -8.79 4.05
C PHE A 59 1.25 -8.03 3.61
N ALA A 60 2.34 -8.73 3.33
CA ALA A 60 3.59 -8.12 2.90
C ALA A 60 4.09 -8.76 1.60
N ALA A 61 4.69 -7.97 0.73
CA ALA A 61 5.24 -8.42 -0.54
C ALA A 61 6.43 -7.57 -0.96
N ASP A 62 7.47 -8.25 -1.46
CA ASP A 62 8.56 -7.62 -2.20
C ASP A 62 8.20 -7.54 -3.68
N ARG A 63 8.60 -6.45 -4.32
CA ARG A 63 8.36 -6.19 -5.75
C ARG A 63 9.63 -5.72 -6.41
N THR A 64 9.96 -6.38 -7.52
CA THR A 64 10.99 -5.92 -8.44
C THR A 64 10.31 -5.18 -9.58
N ILE A 65 10.60 -3.90 -9.72
CA ILE A 65 10.06 -3.03 -10.78
C ILE A 65 11.16 -2.87 -11.81
N THR A 66 10.89 -3.34 -13.03
CA THR A 66 11.80 -3.20 -14.16
C THR A 66 11.82 -1.76 -14.66
N ASP A 67 12.88 -1.39 -15.36
CA ASP A 67 13.09 -0.06 -15.93
C ASP A 67 12.19 0.25 -17.14
N ASP A 68 11.66 -0.79 -17.80
CA ASP A 68 10.63 -0.64 -18.85
C ASP A 68 9.21 -0.43 -18.30
N ALA A 69 8.99 -0.58 -16.99
CA ALA A 69 7.67 -0.42 -16.41
C ALA A 69 7.28 1.07 -16.33
N HIS A 70 6.33 1.48 -17.19
CA HIS A 70 5.75 2.84 -17.17
C HIS A 70 4.86 3.06 -15.93
N HIS A 71 4.22 2.00 -15.42
CA HIS A 71 3.49 1.94 -14.15
C HIS A 71 3.52 0.50 -13.61
N ALA A 72 3.91 0.32 -12.35
CA ALA A 72 3.94 -0.98 -11.68
C ALA A 72 2.95 -0.99 -10.51
N VAL A 73 1.81 -1.63 -10.75
CA VAL A 73 0.77 -1.81 -9.73
C VAL A 73 1.03 -3.09 -8.97
N GLY A 74 0.76 -3.08 -7.67
CA GLY A 74 0.43 -4.34 -7.04
C GLY A 74 -0.59 -4.23 -5.94
N TYR A 75 -1.20 -5.38 -5.71
CA TYR A 75 -2.42 -5.54 -4.97
C TYR A 75 -2.17 -6.27 -3.65
N SER A 76 -2.93 -5.91 -2.64
CA SER A 76 -2.91 -6.51 -1.31
C SER A 76 -4.34 -6.78 -0.88
N LYS A 77 -4.56 -7.90 -0.20
CA LYS A 77 -5.88 -8.29 0.30
C LYS A 77 -5.77 -8.96 1.65
N LEU A 78 -6.66 -8.59 2.56
CA LEU A 78 -6.95 -9.25 3.83
C LEU A 78 -8.44 -9.62 3.79
N SER A 79 -8.75 -10.91 3.83
CA SER A 79 -10.14 -11.38 3.68
C SER A 79 -10.64 -11.94 5.00
N ASP A 80 -11.91 -11.68 5.30
CA ASP A 80 -12.64 -12.31 6.40
C ASP A 80 -11.94 -12.23 7.75
N ILE A 81 -11.33 -11.06 8.03
CA ILE A 81 -10.66 -10.81 9.31
C ILE A 81 -11.71 -10.73 10.42
N PRO A 82 -11.67 -11.62 11.43
CA PRO A 82 -12.63 -11.57 12.53
C PRO A 82 -12.56 -10.25 13.30
N ILE A 83 -13.72 -9.72 13.68
CA ILE A 83 -13.78 -8.64 14.67
C ILE A 83 -13.61 -9.27 16.05
N ASP A 84 -12.53 -8.91 16.75
CA ASP A 84 -12.25 -9.44 18.09
C ASP A 84 -12.98 -8.59 19.14
N ASP A 85 -14.05 -9.12 19.72
CA ASP A 85 -14.82 -8.42 20.76
C ASP A 85 -13.99 -8.16 22.03
N ALA A 86 -12.89 -8.91 22.26
CA ALA A 86 -11.99 -8.67 23.39
C ALA A 86 -11.25 -7.32 23.28
N CYS A 87 -11.20 -6.70 22.09
CA CYS A 87 -10.68 -5.35 21.92
C CYS A 87 -11.60 -4.27 22.51
N GLY A 88 -12.88 -4.59 22.77
CA GLY A 88 -13.86 -3.66 23.33
C GLY A 88 -14.18 -2.46 22.43
N SER A 89 -13.71 -2.47 21.18
CA SER A 89 -13.93 -1.44 20.16
C SER A 89 -13.98 -2.08 18.78
N ARG A 90 -14.72 -1.43 17.88
CA ARG A 90 -14.84 -1.78 16.46
C ARG A 90 -14.23 -0.71 15.55
N SER A 91 -13.30 0.07 16.09
CA SER A 91 -12.50 1.02 15.34
C SER A 91 -11.32 0.31 14.67
N PHE A 92 -11.06 0.65 13.42
CA PHE A 92 -9.97 0.07 12.64
C PHE A 92 -9.09 1.16 12.03
N LEU A 93 -7.78 0.90 12.00
CA LEU A 93 -6.81 1.68 11.26
C LEU A 93 -6.30 0.85 10.07
N LEU A 94 -6.34 1.45 8.89
CA LEU A 94 -5.76 0.89 7.67
C LEU A 94 -4.39 1.53 7.43
N ARG A 95 -3.36 0.72 7.19
CA ARG A 95 -2.00 1.23 6.90
C ARG A 95 -1.39 0.55 5.70
N VAL A 96 -0.75 1.35 4.85
CA VAL A 96 0.07 0.88 3.73
C VAL A 96 1.48 1.44 3.94
N TYR A 97 2.46 0.56 4.03
CA TYR A 97 3.87 0.89 4.11
C TYR A 97 4.53 0.58 2.77
N VAL A 98 5.38 1.50 2.32
CA VAL A 98 6.21 1.34 1.13
C VAL A 98 7.65 1.65 1.54
N LYS A 99 8.55 0.70 1.33
CA LYS A 99 9.98 0.85 1.60
C LYS A 99 10.76 0.59 0.32
N HIS A 100 11.47 1.60 -0.15
CA HIS A 100 12.49 1.42 -1.19
C HIS A 100 13.67 0.63 -0.60
N VAL A 101 14.02 -0.49 -1.22
CA VAL A 101 15.07 -1.40 -0.75
C VAL A 101 16.36 -1.17 -1.52
N SER A 102 16.29 -1.11 -2.86
CA SER A 102 17.44 -0.88 -3.73
C SER A 102 17.03 -0.50 -5.15
N GLY A 103 18.00 -0.16 -6.01
CA GLY A 103 17.79 0.08 -7.45
C GLY A 103 17.31 1.49 -7.77
N GLN A 104 16.65 1.67 -8.92
CA GLN A 104 16.11 2.97 -9.35
C GLN A 104 15.22 3.59 -8.27
N THR A 105 15.25 4.92 -8.17
CA THR A 105 14.26 5.66 -7.38
C THR A 105 12.86 5.40 -7.92
N VAL A 106 11.86 5.41 -7.05
CA VAL A 106 10.46 5.23 -7.41
C VAL A 106 9.62 6.37 -6.85
N LYS A 107 8.56 6.73 -7.55
CA LYS A 107 7.45 7.51 -6.98
C LYS A 107 6.30 6.58 -6.61
N VAL A 108 5.50 7.00 -5.64
CA VAL A 108 4.18 6.42 -5.37
C VAL A 108 3.16 7.25 -6.12
N ASP A 109 2.41 6.63 -7.01
CA ASP A 109 1.40 7.33 -7.81
C ASP A 109 0.10 7.48 -7.02
N GLY A 110 -0.37 8.72 -6.86
CA GLY A 110 -1.56 9.06 -6.09
C GLY A 110 -2.83 9.02 -6.94
N VAL A 111 -3.09 10.08 -7.69
CA VAL A 111 -4.29 10.23 -8.52
C VAL A 111 -3.89 10.57 -9.95
N GLN A 112 -4.46 9.86 -10.92
CA GLN A 112 -4.33 10.13 -12.35
C GLN A 112 -5.55 10.88 -12.87
N SER A 113 -5.31 11.91 -13.69
CA SER A 113 -6.34 12.71 -14.36
C SER A 113 -7.39 13.32 -13.40
N GLY A 114 -7.05 13.49 -12.12
CA GLY A 114 -7.92 14.05 -11.09
C GLY A 114 -9.06 13.13 -10.61
N VAL A 115 -9.19 11.92 -11.15
CA VAL A 115 -10.33 11.02 -10.85
C VAL A 115 -9.93 9.60 -10.47
N THR A 116 -8.86 9.07 -11.07
CA THR A 116 -8.47 7.67 -10.86
C THR A 116 -7.47 7.58 -9.72
N SER A 117 -7.87 6.98 -8.59
CA SER A 117 -6.92 6.67 -7.52
C SER A 117 -6.06 5.47 -7.91
N LEU A 118 -4.75 5.71 -8.09
CA LEU A 118 -3.77 4.68 -8.46
C LEU A 118 -3.18 3.98 -7.22
N THR A 119 -3.17 4.68 -6.08
CA THR A 119 -2.85 4.11 -4.77
C THR A 119 -3.98 4.40 -3.79
N ASN A 120 -4.64 3.35 -3.29
CA ASN A 120 -5.73 3.46 -2.32
C ASN A 120 -5.87 2.18 -1.49
N GLY A 121 -6.51 2.33 -0.34
CA GLY A 121 -6.96 1.23 0.49
C GLY A 121 -8.45 1.39 0.82
N ILE A 122 -9.14 0.27 0.92
CA ILE A 122 -10.56 0.21 1.27
C ILE A 122 -10.80 -0.98 2.21
N ALA A 123 -11.74 -0.80 3.14
CA ALA A 123 -12.21 -1.86 4.03
C ALA A 123 -13.73 -2.00 3.91
N PHE A 124 -14.22 -3.22 4.03
CA PHE A 124 -15.61 -3.61 3.90
C PHE A 124 -16.04 -4.37 5.15
N ASN A 125 -17.16 -3.96 5.73
CA ASN A 125 -17.83 -4.70 6.78
C ASN A 125 -18.60 -5.86 6.15
N ASN A 126 -18.36 -7.07 6.65
CA ASN A 126 -19.08 -8.26 6.23
C ASN A 126 -20.11 -8.63 7.29
N PHE A 127 -21.38 -8.63 6.88
CA PHE A 127 -22.53 -8.99 7.71
C PHE A 127 -22.94 -10.44 7.42
N ARG A 128 -23.64 -11.07 8.37
CA ARG A 128 -24.36 -12.32 8.16
C ARG A 128 -25.84 -12.03 8.07
#